data_AF-A0AAV8ZKS2-F1
#
_entry.id   AF-A0AAV8ZKS2-F1
#
_cell.length_a   1.000
_cell.length_b   1.000
_cell.length_c   1.000
_cell.angle_alpha   90.00
_cell.angle_beta   90.00
_cell.angle_gamma   90.00
#
_symmetry.space_group_name_H-M   'P 1'
#
loop_
_entity.id
_entity.type
_entity.pdbx_description
1 polymer ?
#
loop_
_entity_poly.entity_id
_entity_poly.type
_entity_poly.pdbx_seq_one_letter_code
_entity_poly.pdbx_strand_id
1 'polypeptide(L)'
;MLVLAILKGFLFDFSNEVRDLGENMVSAAVEVYDRIATDLLPTPAKSHYVFNLRDLSKCIQGVTQADSGTLREESAMLKLFYHECLRVFHDRLINVEDKSYFYFLMKEVCTRNFGTSVLNLPDEPIIRNPPILLFGDFMQFGADRENRLYEELKNIDKVKSLLQVI
;
A
#
# COMPACT_ATOMS: atom_id res chain seq x y z
N MET A 1 -18.27 -6.78 1.90
CA MET A 1 -19.27 -6.42 0.87
C MET A 1 -19.19 -4.94 0.45
N LEU A 2 -19.30 -3.96 1.36
CA LEU A 2 -19.31 -2.54 0.97
C LEU A 2 -18.02 -2.08 0.26
N VAL A 3 -16.86 -2.38 0.85
CA VAL A 3 -15.54 -1.98 0.30
C VAL A 3 -15.30 -2.56 -1.09
N LEU A 4 -15.72 -3.81 -1.32
CA LEU A 4 -15.61 -4.46 -2.63
C LEU A 4 -16.48 -3.79 -3.69
N ALA A 5 -17.71 -3.40 -3.35
CA ALA A 5 -18.59 -2.72 -4.29
C ALA A 5 -18.01 -1.37 -4.72
N ILE A 6 -17.46 -0.61 -3.78
CA ILE A 6 -16.78 0.68 -4.07
C ILE A 6 -15.58 0.45 -4.97
N LEU A 7 -14.71 -0.51 -4.63
CA LEU A 7 -13.52 -0.80 -5.43
C LEU A 7 -13.89 -1.26 -6.84
N LYS A 8 -14.84 -2.18 -6.99
CA LYS A 8 -15.29 -2.63 -8.32
C LYS A 8 -15.88 -1.50 -9.16
N GLY A 9 -16.65 -0.61 -8.55
CA GLY A 9 -17.19 0.57 -9.22
C GLY A 9 -16.08 1.50 -9.72
N PHE A 10 -15.08 1.74 -8.87
CA PHE A 10 -13.91 2.56 -9.23
C PHE A 10 -13.05 1.92 -10.33
N LEU A 11 -12.81 0.60 -10.25
CA LEU A 11 -11.98 -0.10 -11.23
C LEU A 11 -12.65 -0.25 -12.60
N PHE A 12 -13.93 0.10 -12.76
CA PHE A 12 -14.66 -0.11 -14.00
C PHE A 12 -13.97 0.51 -15.23
N ASP A 13 -13.35 1.69 -15.06
CA ASP A 13 -12.66 2.43 -16.12
C ASP A 13 -11.19 1.99 -16.34
N PHE A 14 -10.71 1.00 -15.57
CA PHE A 14 -9.37 0.43 -15.71
C PHE A 14 -9.37 -0.77 -16.68
N SER A 15 -8.18 -1.28 -17.00
CA SER A 15 -8.04 -2.47 -17.83
C SER A 15 -8.70 -3.70 -17.19
N ASN A 16 -9.01 -4.71 -18.00
CA ASN A 16 -9.65 -5.93 -17.50
C ASN A 16 -8.75 -6.64 -16.46
N GLU A 17 -7.44 -6.67 -16.70
CA GLU A 17 -6.46 -7.26 -15.79
C GLU A 17 -6.49 -6.59 -14.42
N VAL A 18 -6.59 -5.26 -14.39
CA VAL A 18 -6.70 -4.49 -13.14
C VAL A 18 -8.07 -4.72 -12.46
N ARG A 19 -9.15 -4.80 -13.23
CA ARG A 19 -10.51 -5.05 -12.70
C ARG A 19 -10.60 -6.40 -11.99
N ASP A 20 -9.95 -7.42 -12.54
CA ASP A 20 -9.96 -8.78 -12.01
C ASP A 20 -9.23 -8.88 -10.66
N LEU A 21 -8.33 -7.93 -10.35
CA LEU A 21 -7.67 -7.85 -9.04
C LEU A 21 -8.63 -7.47 -7.89
N GLY A 22 -9.77 -6.85 -8.17
CA GLY A 22 -10.58 -6.19 -7.14
C GLY A 22 -11.01 -7.09 -5.98
N GLU A 23 -11.42 -8.33 -6.28
CA GLU A 23 -11.78 -9.30 -5.23
C GLU A 23 -10.55 -9.76 -4.43
N ASN A 24 -9.47 -10.08 -5.13
CA ASN A 24 -8.21 -10.53 -4.52
C ASN A 24 -7.59 -9.43 -3.64
N MET A 25 -7.70 -8.15 -4.03
CA MET A 25 -7.21 -7.02 -3.23
C MET A 25 -7.97 -6.85 -1.93
N VAL A 26 -9.31 -7.00 -1.96
CA VAL A 26 -10.11 -6.95 -0.73
C VAL A 26 -9.81 -8.15 0.16
N SER A 27 -9.69 -9.35 -0.42
CA SER A 27 -9.28 -10.57 0.30
C SER A 27 -7.92 -10.38 0.99
N ALA A 28 -6.92 -9.92 0.24
CA ALA A 28 -5.59 -9.61 0.75
C ALA A 28 -5.62 -8.57 1.88
N ALA A 29 -6.42 -7.51 1.76
CA ALA A 29 -6.53 -6.48 2.79
C ALA A 29 -7.16 -7.02 4.09
N VAL A 30 -8.16 -7.91 3.98
CA VAL A 30 -8.75 -8.61 5.13
C VAL A 30 -7.70 -9.50 5.80
N GLU A 31 -6.98 -10.29 5.01
CA GLU A 31 -5.97 -11.21 5.54
C GLU A 31 -4.82 -10.47 6.25
N VAL A 32 -4.33 -9.36 5.69
CA VAL A 32 -3.32 -8.50 6.33
C VAL A 32 -3.82 -7.97 7.67
N TYR A 33 -5.06 -7.46 7.69
CA TYR A 33 -5.67 -6.93 8.90
C TYR A 33 -5.80 -8.02 9.98
N ASP A 34 -6.34 -9.19 9.64
CA ASP A 34 -6.56 -10.27 10.60
C ASP A 34 -5.24 -10.77 11.20
N ARG A 35 -4.20 -10.93 10.36
CA ARG A 35 -2.85 -11.35 10.79
C ARG A 35 -2.21 -10.32 11.71
N ILE A 36 -2.27 -9.04 11.37
CA ILE A 36 -1.66 -7.98 12.20
C ILE A 36 -2.40 -7.79 13.50
N ALA A 37 -3.73 -7.81 13.47
CA ALA A 37 -4.55 -7.67 14.68
C ALA A 37 -4.33 -8.83 15.66
N THR A 38 -3.94 -10.01 15.16
CA THR A 38 -3.63 -11.19 15.97
C THR A 38 -2.18 -11.22 16.45
N ASP A 39 -1.23 -10.95 15.56
CA ASP A 39 0.19 -11.15 15.83
C ASP A 39 0.86 -9.94 16.49
N LEU A 40 0.35 -8.72 16.27
CA LEU A 40 0.91 -7.46 16.77
C LEU A 40 -0.02 -6.80 17.80
N LEU A 41 -0.24 -7.50 18.91
CA LEU A 41 -1.10 -7.03 20.00
C LEU A 41 -0.55 -5.78 20.70
N PRO A 42 -1.42 -4.85 21.13
CA PRO A 42 -1.01 -3.68 21.89
C PRO A 42 -0.45 -4.11 23.24
N THR A 43 0.73 -3.58 23.57
CA THR A 43 1.37 -3.72 24.88
C THR A 43 1.58 -2.33 25.49
N PRO A 44 1.88 -2.17 26.80
CA PRO A 44 2.19 -0.85 27.36
C PRO A 44 3.29 -0.10 26.59
N ALA A 45 4.27 -0.81 26.04
CA ALA A 45 5.33 -0.24 25.20
C ALA A 45 4.90 0.05 23.75
N LYS A 46 3.83 -0.59 23.27
CA LYS A 46 3.30 -0.50 21.89
C LYS A 46 1.80 -0.22 21.90
N SER A 47 1.35 0.71 22.74
CA SER A 47 -0.08 0.95 23.01
C SER A 47 -0.84 1.49 21.80
N HIS A 48 -0.14 2.05 20.82
CA HIS A 48 -0.67 2.57 19.57
C HIS A 48 -0.90 1.49 18.49
N TYR A 49 -0.56 0.23 18.77
CA TYR A 49 -0.82 -0.92 17.89
C TYR A 49 -2.30 -1.36 17.98
N VAL A 50 -3.20 -0.40 17.80
CA VAL A 50 -4.64 -0.64 17.78
C VAL A 50 -5.10 -0.55 16.34
N PHE A 51 -5.29 -1.72 15.73
CA PHE A 51 -5.77 -1.87 14.37
C PHE A 51 -7.26 -2.17 14.39
N ASN A 52 -8.01 -1.55 13.47
CA ASN A 52 -9.44 -1.82 13.34
C ASN A 52 -9.87 -1.85 11.87
N LEU A 53 -11.11 -2.26 11.60
CA LEU A 53 -11.65 -2.40 10.24
C LEU A 53 -11.65 -1.08 9.42
N ARG A 54 -11.55 0.09 10.06
CA ARG A 54 -11.40 1.36 9.33
C ARG A 54 -10.06 1.44 8.61
N ASP A 55 -9.03 0.79 9.15
CA ASP A 55 -7.70 0.78 8.55
C ASP A 55 -7.70 0.03 7.22
N LEU A 56 -8.41 -1.09 7.13
CA LEU A 56 -8.68 -1.77 5.86
C LEU A 56 -9.34 -0.83 4.84
N SER A 57 -10.37 -0.08 5.25
CA SER A 57 -11.02 0.90 4.37
C SER A 57 -10.07 2.01 3.92
N LYS A 58 -9.10 2.42 4.74
CA LYS A 58 -8.09 3.42 4.34
C LYS A 58 -7.15 2.88 3.27
N CYS A 59 -6.76 1.59 3.33
CA CYS A 59 -5.93 0.99 2.28
C CYS A 59 -6.65 1.06 0.93
N ILE A 60 -7.92 0.66 0.90
CA ILE A 60 -8.71 0.68 -0.34
C ILE A 60 -9.01 2.12 -0.78
N GLN A 61 -9.26 3.04 0.14
CA GLN A 61 -9.41 4.46 -0.17
C GLN A 61 -8.14 5.03 -0.82
N GLY A 62 -6.96 4.64 -0.35
CA GLY A 62 -5.69 5.03 -0.98
C GLY A 62 -5.55 4.50 -2.40
N VAL A 63 -5.97 3.25 -2.65
CA VAL A 63 -6.01 2.69 -4.01
C VAL A 63 -6.94 3.50 -4.93
N THR A 64 -8.06 4.02 -4.41
CA THR A 64 -8.98 4.87 -5.18
C THR A 64 -8.42 6.26 -5.51
N GLN A 65 -7.20 6.60 -5.10
CA GLN A 65 -6.49 7.78 -5.58
C GLN A 65 -5.80 7.56 -6.93
N ALA A 66 -5.73 6.32 -7.43
CA ALA A 66 -5.20 6.02 -8.75
C ALA A 66 -5.98 6.74 -9.86
N ASP A 67 -5.31 7.04 -10.96
CA ASP A 67 -5.94 7.53 -12.17
C ASP A 67 -5.81 6.48 -13.28
N SER A 68 -6.90 6.15 -13.98
CA SER A 68 -6.90 5.13 -15.05
C SER A 68 -6.13 5.56 -16.30
N GLY A 69 -5.88 6.87 -16.46
CA GLY A 69 -5.00 7.41 -17.48
C GLY A 69 -3.53 7.06 -17.24
N THR A 70 -3.11 7.03 -15.97
CA THR A 70 -1.71 6.81 -15.54
C THR A 70 -1.40 5.38 -15.11
N LEU A 71 -2.30 4.73 -14.37
CA LEU A 71 -2.14 3.41 -13.77
C LEU A 71 -2.93 2.35 -14.55
N ARG A 72 -2.30 1.81 -15.60
CA ARG A 72 -2.93 0.82 -16.49
C ARG A 72 -2.46 -0.61 -16.28
N GLU A 73 -1.28 -0.78 -15.72
CA GLU A 73 -0.68 -2.10 -15.54
C GLU A 73 -1.11 -2.72 -14.21
N GLU A 74 -1.40 -4.02 -14.24
CA GLU A 74 -1.68 -4.83 -13.04
C GLU A 74 -0.56 -4.69 -12.01
N SER A 75 0.69 -4.79 -12.45
CA SER A 75 1.87 -4.69 -11.58
C SER A 75 1.94 -3.36 -10.82
N ALA A 76 1.54 -2.27 -11.48
CA ALA A 76 1.55 -0.93 -10.91
C ALA A 76 0.39 -0.74 -9.92
N MET A 77 -0.78 -1.35 -10.18
CA MET A 77 -1.88 -1.38 -9.22
C MET A 77 -1.53 -2.18 -7.95
N LEU A 78 -0.86 -3.33 -8.11
CA LEU A 78 -0.40 -4.14 -6.97
C LEU A 78 0.64 -3.40 -6.12
N LYS A 79 1.56 -2.66 -6.76
CA LYS A 79 2.49 -1.76 -6.07
C LYS A 79 1.77 -0.67 -5.29
N LEU A 80 0.78 -0.02 -5.88
CA LEU A 80 -0.01 0.99 -5.19
C LEU A 80 -0.71 0.40 -3.95
N PHE A 81 -1.35 -0.76 -4.09
CA PHE A 81 -1.96 -1.45 -2.96
C PHE A 81 -0.95 -1.76 -1.84
N TYR A 82 0.22 -2.26 -2.22
CA TYR A 82 1.30 -2.54 -1.26
C TYR A 82 1.73 -1.27 -0.52
N HIS A 83 1.92 -0.17 -1.24
CA HIS A 83 2.24 1.13 -0.67
C HIS A 83 1.19 1.59 0.35
N GLU A 84 -0.10 1.49 0.02
CA GLU A 84 -1.16 1.90 0.94
C GLU A 84 -1.21 1.01 2.19
N CYS A 85 -0.96 -0.29 2.06
CA CYS A 85 -0.81 -1.17 3.22
C CYS A 85 0.38 -0.76 4.10
N LEU A 86 1.53 -0.38 3.52
CA LEU A 86 2.66 0.15 4.28
C LEU A 86 2.26 1.43 5.03
N ARG A 87 1.66 2.40 4.32
CA ARG A 87 1.26 3.69 4.90
C ARG A 87 0.27 3.54 6.05
N VAL A 88 -0.67 2.62 5.93
CA VAL A 88 -1.74 2.44 6.93
C VAL A 88 -1.26 1.67 8.15
N PHE A 89 -0.50 0.59 7.94
CA PHE A 89 -0.13 -0.36 9.00
C PHE A 89 1.34 -0.26 9.39
N HIS A 90 2.26 -0.39 8.44
CA HIS A 90 3.70 -0.44 8.69
C HIS A 90 4.24 0.85 9.31
N ASP A 91 3.73 2.01 8.91
CA ASP A 91 4.18 3.31 9.46
C ASP A 91 3.89 3.48 10.96
N ARG A 92 2.98 2.67 11.52
CA ARG A 92 2.71 2.64 12.98
C ARG A 92 3.70 1.78 13.75
N LEU A 93 4.47 0.93 13.07
CA LEU A 93 5.39 0.00 13.71
C LEU A 93 6.68 0.74 14.09
N ILE A 94 7.22 0.43 15.27
CA ILE A 94 8.35 1.18 15.83
C ILE A 94 9.70 0.45 15.71
N ASN A 95 9.71 -0.87 15.89
CA ASN A 95 10.93 -1.67 15.92
C ASN A 95 11.18 -2.27 14.52
N VAL A 96 12.43 -2.71 14.29
CA VAL A 96 12.80 -3.26 12.98
C VAL A 96 12.23 -4.67 12.81
N GLU A 97 12.03 -5.39 13.91
CA GLU A 97 11.47 -6.74 13.92
C GLU A 97 10.02 -6.77 13.43
N ASP A 98 9.14 -5.92 13.96
CA ASP A 98 7.73 -5.89 13.55
C ASP A 98 7.61 -5.36 12.11
N LYS A 99 8.45 -4.38 11.74
CA LYS A 99 8.53 -3.88 10.35
C LYS A 99 8.95 -4.99 9.38
N SER A 100 9.97 -5.77 9.74
CA SER A 100 10.43 -6.92 8.96
C SER A 100 9.33 -7.98 8.85
N TYR A 101 8.67 -8.30 9.97
CA TYR A 101 7.51 -9.19 9.99
C TYR A 101 6.42 -8.72 9.01
N PHE A 102 6.10 -7.42 8.98
CA PHE A 102 5.09 -6.88 8.06
C PHE A 102 5.48 -7.09 6.59
N TYR A 103 6.75 -6.87 6.23
CA TYR A 103 7.24 -7.13 4.86
C TYR A 103 7.07 -8.61 4.47
N PHE A 104 7.39 -9.55 5.36
CA PHE A 104 7.20 -10.98 5.11
C PHE A 104 5.72 -11.36 5.02
N LEU A 105 4.88 -10.82 5.91
CA LEU A 105 3.43 -10.98 5.85
C LEU A 105 2.90 -10.53 4.48
N MET A 106 3.30 -9.34 4.02
CA MET A 106 2.88 -8.85 2.71
C MET A 106 3.37 -9.72 1.56
N LYS A 107 4.61 -10.23 1.62
CA LYS A 107 5.13 -11.19 0.62
C LYS A 107 4.24 -12.44 0.55
N GLU A 108 3.88 -13.01 1.70
CA GLU A 108 3.00 -14.18 1.78
C GLU A 108 1.61 -13.90 1.23
N VAL A 109 0.97 -12.82 1.70
CA VAL A 109 -0.39 -12.44 1.28
C VAL A 109 -0.43 -12.15 -0.22
N CYS A 110 0.53 -11.39 -0.75
CA CYS A 110 0.60 -11.08 -2.17
C CYS A 110 0.79 -12.34 -3.01
N THR A 111 1.71 -13.23 -2.61
CA THR A 111 1.94 -14.48 -3.34
C THR A 111 0.69 -15.37 -3.34
N ARG A 112 -0.05 -15.40 -2.22
CA ARG A 112 -1.28 -16.21 -2.08
C ARG A 112 -2.46 -15.66 -2.87
N ASN A 113 -2.70 -14.34 -2.81
CA ASN A 113 -3.88 -13.72 -3.40
C ASN A 113 -3.66 -13.26 -4.86
N PHE A 114 -2.42 -12.98 -5.26
CA PHE A 114 -2.07 -12.47 -6.60
C PHE A 114 -1.14 -13.40 -7.37
N GLY A 115 -0.68 -14.51 -6.78
CA GLY A 115 0.23 -15.45 -7.43
C GLY A 115 1.66 -14.91 -7.64
N THR A 116 1.98 -13.72 -7.12
CA THR A 116 3.28 -13.07 -7.33
C THR A 116 3.72 -12.23 -6.14
N SER A 117 5.04 -12.04 -6.01
CA SER A 117 5.61 -11.08 -5.06
C SER A 117 5.67 -9.70 -5.70
N VAL A 118 5.12 -8.69 -5.01
CA VAL A 118 5.11 -7.31 -5.50
C VAL A 118 6.48 -6.64 -5.36
N LEU A 119 7.21 -6.95 -4.28
CA LEU A 119 8.54 -6.42 -4.00
C LEU A 119 9.57 -7.55 -3.93
N ASN A 120 10.78 -7.24 -4.38
CA ASN A 120 11.96 -8.09 -4.20
C ASN A 120 12.58 -7.73 -2.85
N LEU A 121 12.23 -8.49 -1.82
CA LEU A 121 12.77 -8.31 -0.47
C LEU A 121 14.15 -8.97 -0.33
N PRO A 122 15.04 -8.42 0.53
CA PRO A 122 16.30 -9.09 0.87
C PRO A 122 16.07 -10.47 1.51
N ASP A 123 16.99 -11.41 1.27
CA ASP A 123 16.99 -12.74 1.89
C ASP A 123 17.61 -12.72 3.30
N GLU A 124 17.18 -11.76 4.13
CA GLU A 124 17.64 -11.57 5.51
C GLU A 124 16.44 -11.57 6.46
N PRO A 125 16.53 -12.18 7.66
CA PRO A 125 15.41 -12.21 8.60
C PRO A 125 15.02 -10.83 9.15
N ILE A 126 15.94 -9.86 9.09
CA ILE A 126 15.70 -8.48 9.54
C ILE A 126 16.01 -7.54 8.38
N ILE A 127 14.97 -6.89 7.86
CA ILE A 127 15.06 -6.01 6.70
C ILE A 127 15.41 -4.60 7.19
N ARG A 128 16.71 -4.27 7.17
CA ARG A 128 17.20 -2.94 7.56
C ARG A 128 17.06 -1.91 6.44
N ASN A 129 17.20 -2.36 5.19
CA ASN A 129 17.17 -1.53 4.00
C ASN A 129 16.09 -2.09 3.04
N PRO A 130 14.81 -1.82 3.30
CA PRO A 130 13.74 -2.27 2.42
C PRO A 130 13.80 -1.57 1.06
N PRO A 131 13.27 -2.19 0.00
CA PRO A 131 13.08 -1.51 -1.28
C PRO A 131 12.20 -0.26 -1.10
N ILE A 132 12.59 0.84 -1.74
CA ILE A 132 11.82 2.08 -1.69
C ILE A 132 10.63 1.95 -2.63
N LEU A 133 9.43 2.07 -2.08
CA LEU A 133 8.18 2.11 -2.81
C LEU A 133 7.37 3.27 -2.22
N LEU A 134 7.20 4.34 -2.99
CA LEU A 134 6.49 5.55 -2.56
C LEU A 134 5.54 6.00 -3.66
N PHE A 135 4.33 6.36 -3.27
CA PHE A 135 3.36 7.05 -4.11
C PHE A 135 3.07 8.43 -3.54
N GLY A 136 2.81 9.39 -4.41
CA GLY A 136 2.49 10.74 -4.00
C GLY A 136 2.04 11.62 -5.16
N ASP A 137 1.49 12.78 -4.81
CA ASP A 137 0.95 13.77 -5.74
C ASP A 137 1.84 15.03 -5.83
N PHE A 138 3.02 14.99 -5.21
CA PHE A 138 3.90 16.14 -4.99
C PHE A 138 4.75 16.55 -6.20
N MET A 139 4.70 15.79 -7.30
CA MET A 139 5.60 16.00 -8.44
C MET A 139 5.21 17.21 -9.30
N GLN A 140 3.96 17.67 -9.23
CA GLN A 140 3.47 18.83 -9.97
C GLN A 140 3.46 20.07 -9.08
N PHE A 141 4.52 20.88 -9.18
CA PHE A 141 4.64 22.13 -8.43
C PHE A 141 3.67 23.20 -8.93
N GLY A 142 2.93 23.83 -8.03
CA GLY A 142 1.99 24.91 -8.36
C GLY A 142 0.66 24.48 -8.99
N ALA A 143 0.45 23.17 -9.23
CA ALA A 143 -0.85 22.66 -9.62
C ALA A 143 -1.83 22.68 -8.44
N ASP A 144 -3.07 23.11 -8.71
CA ASP A 144 -4.19 22.93 -7.79
C ASP A 144 -4.32 21.46 -7.40
N ARG A 145 -4.75 21.20 -6.15
CA ARG A 145 -4.86 19.83 -5.62
C ARG A 145 -5.65 18.89 -6.53
N GLU A 146 -6.67 19.41 -7.20
CA GLU A 146 -7.55 18.65 -8.10
C GLU A 146 -6.86 18.17 -9.38
N ASN A 147 -5.75 18.81 -9.78
CA ASN A 147 -5.00 18.48 -10.98
C ASN A 147 -3.76 17.61 -10.70
N ARG A 148 -3.49 17.29 -9.42
CA ARG A 148 -2.32 16.50 -9.05
C ARG A 148 -2.59 15.02 -9.27
N LEU A 149 -1.64 14.36 -9.92
CA LEU A 149 -1.71 12.93 -10.22
C LEU A 149 -1.00 12.15 -9.11
N TYR A 150 -1.68 11.15 -8.57
CA TYR A 150 -1.10 10.24 -7.58
C TYR A 150 -0.32 9.13 -8.29
N GLU A 151 1.01 9.21 -8.25
CA GLU A 151 1.88 8.34 -9.05
C GLU A 151 3.07 7.78 -8.25
N GLU A 152 3.70 6.72 -8.78
CA GLU A 152 4.90 6.10 -8.20
C GLU A 152 6.09 7.07 -8.30
N LEU A 153 6.66 7.41 -7.14
CA LEU A 153 7.79 8.33 -7.02
C LEU A 153 9.13 7.60 -7.27
N LYS A 154 9.48 7.41 -8.55
CA LYS A 154 10.67 6.64 -8.96
C LYS A 154 12.00 7.36 -8.70
N ASN A 155 12.01 8.69 -8.70
CA ASN A 155 13.24 9.49 -8.53
C ASN A 155 13.26 10.19 -7.16
N ILE A 156 13.90 9.53 -6.19
CA ILE A 156 13.99 10.01 -4.80
C ILE A 156 14.78 11.31 -4.68
N ASP A 157 15.79 11.54 -5.51
CA ASP A 157 16.57 12.79 -5.47
C ASP A 157 15.73 14.00 -5.90
N LYS A 158 14.86 13.80 -6.89
CA LYS A 158 13.87 14.80 -7.30
C LYS A 158 12.84 15.03 -6.19
N VAL A 159 12.36 13.99 -5.51
CA VAL A 159 11.46 14.14 -4.36
C VAL A 159 12.12 14.91 -3.22
N LYS A 160 13.37 14.57 -2.85
CA LYS A 160 14.11 15.26 -1.80
C LYS A 160 14.31 16.74 -2.10
N SER A 161 14.68 17.08 -3.32
CA SER A 161 14.86 18.48 -3.72
C SER A 161 13.55 19.26 -3.69
N LEU A 162 12.42 18.64 -4.08
CA LEU A 162 11.09 19.26 -3.96
C LEU A 162 10.68 19.48 -2.50
N LEU A 163 10.91 18.51 -1.62
CA LEU A 163 10.57 18.62 -0.19
C LEU A 163 11.40 19.66 0.57
N GLN A 164 12.58 20.04 0.06
CA GLN A 164 13.41 21.10 0.66
C GLN A 164 12.88 22.51 0.36
N VAL A 165 11.99 22.65 -0.63
CA VAL A 165 11.47 23.94 -1.11
C VAL A 165 10.08 24.27 -0.51
N ILE A 166 9.47 23.31 0.20
CA ILE A 166 8.19 23.45 0.93
C ILE A 166 8.50 23.78 2.38
#